data_AF-A0A935S3C2-F1
#
_entry.id   AF-A0A935S3C2-F1
#
_cell.length_a   1.000
_cell.length_b   1.000
_cell.length_c   1.000
_cell.angle_alpha   90.00
_cell.angle_beta   90.00
_cell.angle_gamma   90.00
#
_symmetry.space_group_name_H-M   'P 1'
#
loop_
_entity.id
_entity.type
_entity.pdbx_description
1 polymer ?
#
loop_
_entity_poly.entity_id
_entity_poly.type
_entity_poly.pdbx_seq_one_letter_code
_entity_poly.pdbx_strand_id
1 'polypeptide(L)'
;MINHFLLIAGLSLVALIVSNEEITDKLNYFPVLVFFTINIMILNKDRISLYLFSNIIILYSLYQIFNTYRKDQVLSQIFNACFFLSAALYLNIANIFLFPFVFIALAILRPFNWREFVMVIMGFVCPIFIYECLSYLFSFNQWYIFENLAELFSYFKMPILNMDFLPFLIATTLLFVFSIINIMADGLGNTVKNKKPKVVSSGILSSSFLYSLFRDLGM
;
A
#
# COMPACT_ATOMS: atom_id res chain seq x y z
N MET A 1 21.14 8.33 8.46
CA MET A 1 21.66 7.18 7.69
C MET A 1 20.63 6.06 7.53
N ILE A 2 19.98 5.60 8.60
CA ILE A 2 18.99 4.49 8.55
C ILE A 2 17.82 4.72 7.56
N ASN A 3 17.26 5.93 7.49
CA ASN A 3 16.16 6.24 6.55
C ASN A 3 16.59 6.13 5.07
N HIS A 4 17.86 6.40 4.77
CA HIS A 4 18.36 6.30 3.39
C HIS A 4 18.49 4.83 2.98
N PHE A 5 18.90 3.97 3.93
CA PHE A 5 18.91 2.53 3.72
C PHE A 5 17.50 1.98 3.47
N LEU A 6 16.51 2.40 4.27
CA LEU A 6 15.11 2.03 4.07
C LEU A 6 14.58 2.49 2.71
N LEU A 7 14.92 3.71 2.29
CA LEU A 7 14.53 4.24 0.98
C LEU A 7 15.14 3.39 -0.16
N ILE A 8 16.42 3.02 -0.08
CA ILE A 8 17.07 2.16 -1.06
C ILE A 8 16.42 0.77 -1.11
N ALA A 9 16.06 0.20 0.04
CA ALA A 9 15.34 -1.07 0.12
C ALA A 9 13.93 -0.98 -0.50
N GLY A 10 13.21 0.13 -0.30
CA GLY A 10 11.94 0.38 -0.97
C GLY A 10 12.08 0.48 -2.49
N LEU A 11 13.10 1.21 -2.97
CA LEU A 11 13.37 1.34 -4.40
C LEU A 11 13.68 -0.01 -5.07
N SER A 12 14.49 -0.84 -4.43
CA SER A 12 14.84 -2.15 -4.99
C SER A 12 13.62 -3.06 -5.09
N LEU A 13 12.71 -3.03 -4.11
CA LEU A 13 11.44 -3.75 -4.18
C LEU A 13 10.55 -3.24 -5.33
N VAL A 14 10.41 -1.93 -5.50
CA VAL A 14 9.64 -1.37 -6.62
C VAL A 14 10.26 -1.78 -7.96
N ALA A 15 11.59 -1.73 -8.07
CA ALA A 15 12.30 -2.17 -9.27
C ALA A 15 12.07 -3.67 -9.56
N LEU A 16 12.07 -4.53 -8.53
CA LEU A 16 11.75 -5.95 -8.67
C LEU A 16 10.31 -6.17 -9.14
N ILE A 17 9.34 -5.44 -8.56
CA ILE A 17 7.93 -5.55 -8.99
C ILE A 17 7.80 -5.15 -10.47
N VAL A 18 8.44 -4.05 -10.88
CA VAL A 18 8.40 -3.59 -12.28
C VAL A 18 9.09 -4.57 -13.23
N SER A 19 10.23 -5.14 -12.82
CA SER A 19 11.01 -6.08 -13.64
C SER A 19 10.30 -7.43 -13.81
N ASN A 20 9.61 -7.92 -12.79
CA ASN A 20 9.00 -9.25 -12.80
C ASN A 20 7.69 -9.32 -13.60
N GLU A 21 7.10 -8.18 -13.95
CA GLU A 21 5.76 -8.15 -14.55
C GLU A 21 5.75 -8.21 -16.10
N GLU A 22 6.91 -8.41 -16.76
CA GLU A 22 7.03 -8.54 -18.24
C GLU A 22 6.19 -7.50 -19.03
N ILE A 23 6.21 -6.24 -18.56
CA ILE A 23 5.18 -5.24 -18.93
C ILE A 23 5.40 -4.58 -20.30
N THR A 24 6.62 -4.58 -20.84
CA THR A 24 6.91 -3.97 -22.13
C THR A 24 8.18 -4.59 -22.70
N ASP A 25 8.33 -4.64 -24.02
CA ASP A 25 9.60 -5.00 -24.69
C ASP A 25 10.77 -4.07 -24.27
N LYS A 26 10.49 -2.99 -23.53
CA LYS A 26 11.44 -2.06 -22.91
C LYS A 26 11.16 -1.89 -21.41
N LEU A 27 12.19 -2.05 -20.57
CA LEU A 27 12.12 -1.78 -19.13
C LEU A 27 11.63 -0.35 -18.86
N ASN A 28 10.47 -0.20 -18.21
CA ASN A 28 9.90 1.10 -17.87
C ASN A 28 10.24 1.48 -16.43
N TYR A 29 11.28 2.29 -16.23
CA TYR A 29 11.74 2.75 -14.91
C TYR A 29 10.93 3.92 -14.33
N PHE A 30 9.91 4.40 -15.04
CA PHE A 30 9.12 5.55 -14.62
C PHE A 30 8.48 5.38 -13.22
N PRO A 31 7.88 4.22 -12.85
CA PRO A 31 7.32 4.04 -11.50
C PRO A 31 8.37 4.12 -10.39
N VAL A 32 9.59 3.66 -10.64
CA VAL A 32 10.71 3.74 -9.69
C VAL A 32 11.12 5.20 -9.47
N LEU A 33 11.19 6.00 -10.54
CA LEU A 33 11.53 7.43 -10.45
C LEU A 33 10.46 8.23 -9.72
N VAL A 34 9.18 7.95 -9.97
CA VAL A 34 8.07 8.62 -9.26
C VAL A 34 8.09 8.27 -7.78
N PHE A 35 8.24 6.99 -7.44
CA PHE A 35 8.36 6.55 -6.05
C PHE A 35 9.57 7.20 -5.35
N PHE A 36 10.72 7.28 -6.02
CA PHE A 36 11.92 7.93 -5.51
C PHE A 36 11.68 9.41 -5.18
N THR A 37 11.12 10.15 -6.14
CA THR A 37 10.91 11.60 -6.04
C THR A 37 9.95 11.92 -4.89
N ILE A 38 8.88 11.14 -4.75
CA ILE A 38 7.92 11.28 -3.66
C ILE A 38 8.60 11.03 -2.31
N ASN A 39 9.32 9.91 -2.15
CA ASN A 39 9.91 9.54 -0.86
C ASN A 39 11.07 10.45 -0.43
N ILE A 40 11.80 11.09 -1.36
CA ILE A 40 12.83 12.09 -1.02
C ILE A 40 12.22 13.36 -0.45
N MET A 41 11.14 13.86 -1.03
CA MET A 41 10.45 15.08 -0.56
C MET A 41 9.82 14.90 0.83
N ILE A 42 9.64 13.63 1.22
CA ILE A 42 9.08 13.20 2.50
C ILE A 42 10.16 13.03 3.58
N LEU A 43 11.42 12.85 3.20
CA LEU A 43 12.45 12.37 4.10
C LEU A 43 12.82 13.42 5.16
N ASN A 44 12.31 13.25 6.39
CA ASN A 44 12.80 14.00 7.54
C ASN A 44 14.12 13.39 8.06
N LYS A 45 15.09 14.26 8.36
CA LYS A 45 16.46 13.85 8.75
C LYS A 45 16.57 13.30 10.17
N ASP A 46 15.65 13.64 11.07
CA ASP A 46 15.91 13.55 12.51
C ASP A 46 15.33 12.31 13.21
N ARG A 47 14.44 11.54 12.57
CA ARG A 47 13.81 10.35 13.19
C ARG A 47 13.73 9.17 12.23
N ILE A 48 13.77 7.94 12.76
CA ILE A 48 13.43 6.75 11.98
C ILE A 48 11.99 6.92 11.50
N SER A 49 11.82 6.97 10.19
CA SER A 49 10.50 7.11 9.60
C SER A 49 9.82 5.73 9.61
N LEU A 50 9.01 5.47 10.64
CA LEU A 50 8.12 4.30 10.73
C LEU A 50 7.32 4.12 9.44
N TYR A 51 7.00 5.22 8.78
CA TYR A 51 6.44 5.25 7.44
C TYR A 51 7.25 4.52 6.36
N LEU A 52 8.56 4.80 6.21
CA LEU A 52 9.36 4.14 5.18
C LEU A 52 9.42 2.64 5.43
N PHE A 53 9.51 2.25 6.69
CA PHE A 53 9.46 0.85 7.07
C PHE A 53 8.11 0.21 6.73
N SER A 54 7.02 0.91 7.05
CA SER A 54 5.67 0.50 6.69
C SER A 54 5.48 0.33 5.18
N ASN A 55 6.02 1.26 4.38
CA ASN A 55 5.97 1.21 2.92
C ASN A 55 6.65 -0.03 2.35
N ILE A 56 7.79 -0.44 2.91
CA ILE A 56 8.50 -1.66 2.48
C ILE A 56 7.60 -2.88 2.69
N ILE A 57 6.93 -2.96 3.84
CA ILE A 57 6.02 -4.07 4.16
C ILE A 57 4.82 -4.09 3.21
N ILE A 58 4.25 -2.92 2.91
CA ILE A 58 3.15 -2.76 1.95
C ILE A 58 3.58 -3.19 0.54
N LEU A 59 4.75 -2.72 0.08
CA LEU A 59 5.28 -3.09 -1.23
C LEU A 59 5.49 -4.60 -1.33
N TYR A 60 5.99 -5.23 -0.26
CA TYR A 60 6.13 -6.67 -0.19
C TYR A 60 4.78 -7.40 -0.21
N SER A 61 3.78 -6.89 0.51
CA SER A 61 2.40 -7.40 0.47
C SER A 61 1.82 -7.34 -0.95
N LEU A 62 1.93 -6.17 -1.60
CA LEU A 62 1.47 -5.97 -2.98
C LEU A 62 2.21 -6.89 -3.97
N TYR A 63 3.53 -7.03 -3.83
CA TYR A 63 4.31 -7.98 -4.62
C TYR A 63 3.76 -9.40 -4.50
N GLN A 64 3.42 -9.85 -3.28
CA GLN A 64 2.82 -11.16 -3.09
C GLN A 64 1.46 -11.28 -3.77
N ILE A 65 0.59 -10.26 -3.69
CA ILE A 65 -0.69 -10.25 -4.41
C ILE A 65 -0.47 -10.34 -5.92
N PHE A 66 0.42 -9.53 -6.50
CA PHE A 66 0.66 -9.54 -7.95
C PHE A 66 1.23 -10.87 -8.44
N ASN A 67 2.13 -11.47 -7.65
CA ASN A 67 2.70 -12.78 -7.94
C ASN A 67 1.72 -13.95 -7.70
N THR A 68 0.45 -13.70 -7.36
CA THR A 68 -0.61 -14.74 -7.42
C THR A 68 -1.15 -14.95 -8.83
N TYR A 69 -0.79 -14.06 -9.76
CA TYR A 69 -1.23 -14.16 -11.14
C TYR A 69 -0.72 -15.45 -11.79
N ARG A 70 -1.63 -16.22 -12.41
CA ARG A 70 -1.39 -17.51 -13.10
C ARG A 70 -0.90 -18.67 -12.23
N LYS A 71 -0.96 -18.57 -10.90
CA LYS A 71 -0.67 -19.70 -10.02
C LYS A 71 -1.96 -20.42 -9.59
N ASP A 72 -1.95 -21.75 -9.55
CA ASP A 72 -3.14 -22.52 -9.15
C ASP A 72 -3.33 -22.52 -7.62
N GLN A 73 -2.24 -22.62 -6.86
CA GLN A 73 -2.26 -22.63 -5.39
C GLN A 73 -1.81 -21.28 -4.82
N VAL A 74 -2.76 -20.40 -4.54
CA VAL A 74 -2.48 -19.03 -4.08
C VAL A 74 -2.96 -18.68 -2.68
N LEU A 75 -3.70 -19.59 -2.02
CA LEU A 75 -4.33 -19.31 -0.72
C LEU A 75 -3.32 -18.86 0.34
N SER A 76 -2.18 -19.56 0.47
CA SER A 76 -1.11 -19.20 1.41
C SER A 76 -0.47 -17.85 1.05
N GLN A 77 -0.28 -17.58 -0.24
CA GLN A 77 0.32 -16.33 -0.71
C GLN A 77 -0.61 -15.13 -0.48
N ILE A 78 -1.91 -15.28 -0.70
CA ILE A 78 -2.93 -14.26 -0.41
C ILE A 78 -3.00 -13.99 1.10
N PHE A 79 -2.99 -15.05 1.92
CA PHE A 79 -2.98 -14.94 3.36
C PHE A 79 -1.77 -14.15 3.87
N ASN A 80 -0.56 -14.55 3.44
CA ASN A 80 0.68 -13.91 3.83
C ASN A 80 0.70 -12.43 3.41
N ALA A 81 0.25 -12.12 2.18
CA ALA A 81 0.15 -10.75 1.72
C ALA A 81 -0.74 -9.90 2.65
N CYS A 82 -1.93 -10.40 3.00
CA CYS A 82 -2.87 -9.67 3.85
C CYS A 82 -2.40 -9.61 5.31
N PHE A 83 -1.68 -10.63 5.78
CA PHE A 83 -1.02 -10.65 7.08
C PHE A 83 0.02 -9.52 7.19
N PHE A 84 0.89 -9.39 6.20
CA PHE A 84 1.87 -8.28 6.18
C PHE A 84 1.20 -6.91 6.04
N LEU A 85 0.12 -6.81 5.27
CA LEU A 85 -0.63 -5.56 5.14
C LEU A 85 -1.24 -5.12 6.48
N SER A 86 -1.84 -6.06 7.22
CA SER A 86 -2.40 -5.80 8.54
C SER A 86 -1.32 -5.50 9.58
N ALA A 87 -0.16 -6.18 9.52
CA ALA A 87 1.00 -5.82 10.35
C ALA A 87 1.48 -4.39 10.09
N ALA A 88 1.40 -3.89 8.85
CA ALA A 88 1.76 -2.52 8.51
C ALA A 88 0.82 -1.46 9.13
N LEU A 89 -0.39 -1.82 9.54
CA LEU A 89 -1.32 -0.89 10.22
C LEU A 89 -0.78 -0.40 11.56
N TYR A 90 -0.05 -1.25 12.27
CA TYR A 90 0.54 -0.89 13.57
C TYR A 90 1.66 0.14 13.44
N LEU A 91 2.31 0.18 12.28
CA LEU A 91 3.35 1.16 11.98
C LEU A 91 2.75 2.49 11.50
N ASN A 92 1.69 2.41 10.70
CA ASN A 92 0.93 3.57 10.25
C ASN A 92 -0.54 3.17 10.01
N ILE A 93 -1.43 3.74 10.81
CA ILE A 93 -2.86 3.42 10.77
C ILE A 93 -3.52 3.80 9.44
N ALA A 94 -2.97 4.78 8.71
CA ALA A 94 -3.44 5.20 7.40
C ALA A 94 -3.40 4.08 6.34
N ASN A 95 -2.63 3.02 6.56
CA ASN A 95 -2.59 1.90 5.62
C ASN A 95 -3.90 1.12 5.55
N ILE A 96 -4.86 1.39 6.43
CA ILE A 96 -6.20 0.80 6.40
C ILE A 96 -6.90 1.02 5.05
N PHE A 97 -6.62 2.15 4.38
CA PHE A 97 -7.19 2.46 3.08
C PHE A 97 -6.68 1.56 1.94
N LEU A 98 -5.58 0.83 2.14
CA LEU A 98 -5.10 -0.16 1.18
C LEU A 98 -5.84 -1.50 1.27
N PHE A 99 -6.57 -1.76 2.36
CA PHE A 99 -7.29 -3.01 2.52
C PHE A 99 -8.39 -3.21 1.44
N PRO A 100 -9.26 -2.23 1.15
CA PRO A 100 -10.19 -2.33 0.01
C PRO A 100 -9.47 -2.50 -1.34
N PHE A 101 -8.29 -1.91 -1.50
CA PHE A 101 -7.51 -2.01 -2.74
C PHE A 101 -7.08 -3.46 -3.03
N VAL A 102 -6.79 -4.28 -2.01
CA VAL A 102 -6.47 -5.71 -2.20
C VAL A 102 -7.64 -6.48 -2.81
N PHE A 103 -8.88 -6.20 -2.38
CA PHE A 103 -10.07 -6.83 -2.97
C PHE A 103 -10.25 -6.45 -4.44
N ILE A 104 -10.06 -5.17 -4.76
CA ILE A 104 -10.14 -4.67 -6.14
C ILE A 104 -9.03 -5.32 -6.98
N ALA A 105 -7.80 -5.37 -6.47
CA ALA A 105 -6.67 -5.99 -7.16
C ALA A 105 -6.93 -7.48 -7.44
N LEU A 106 -7.42 -8.24 -6.46
CA LEU A 106 -7.76 -9.65 -6.66
C LEU A 106 -8.90 -9.84 -7.66
N ALA A 107 -9.95 -9.03 -7.59
CA ALA A 107 -11.08 -9.08 -8.52
C ALA A 107 -10.68 -8.77 -9.97
N ILE A 108 -9.64 -7.95 -10.17
CA ILE A 108 -9.10 -7.64 -11.51
C ILE A 108 -8.15 -8.75 -12.00
N LEU A 109 -7.31 -9.28 -11.11
CA LEU A 109 -6.25 -10.22 -11.47
C LEU A 109 -6.75 -11.64 -11.72
N ARG A 110 -7.82 -12.05 -11.01
CA ARG A 110 -8.32 -13.43 -11.00
C ARG A 110 -9.86 -13.46 -11.04
N PRO A 111 -10.45 -14.51 -11.62
CA PRO A 111 -11.89 -14.71 -11.53
C PRO A 111 -12.33 -14.86 -10.08
N PHE A 112 -13.54 -14.40 -9.77
CA PHE A 112 -14.07 -14.43 -8.40
C PHE A 112 -14.10 -15.86 -7.83
N ASN A 113 -13.35 -16.08 -6.75
CA ASN A 113 -13.32 -17.34 -6.01
C ASN A 113 -13.49 -17.05 -4.52
N TRP A 114 -14.63 -17.44 -3.95
CA TRP A 114 -14.97 -17.11 -2.57
C TRP A 114 -13.89 -17.53 -1.55
N ARG A 115 -13.17 -18.64 -1.81
CA ARG A 115 -12.07 -19.11 -0.95
C ARG A 115 -10.94 -18.10 -0.88
N GLU A 116 -10.59 -17.50 -2.01
CA GLU A 116 -9.52 -16.49 -2.08
C GLU A 116 -9.92 -15.22 -1.31
N PHE A 117 -11.20 -14.80 -1.41
CA PHE A 117 -11.73 -13.65 -0.67
C PHE A 117 -11.76 -13.90 0.84
N VAL A 118 -12.09 -15.11 1.29
CA VAL A 118 -12.02 -15.46 2.72
C VAL A 118 -10.58 -15.44 3.22
N MET A 119 -9.59 -15.88 2.42
CA MET A 119 -8.18 -15.79 2.82
C MET A 119 -7.69 -14.35 3.00
N VAL A 120 -8.24 -13.39 2.25
CA VAL A 120 -7.95 -11.96 2.44
C VAL A 120 -8.38 -11.51 3.83
N ILE A 121 -9.64 -11.82 4.19
CA ILE A 121 -10.20 -11.47 5.50
C ILE A 121 -9.43 -12.16 6.62
N MET A 122 -9.16 -13.46 6.49
CA MET A 122 -8.42 -14.23 7.49
C MET A 122 -6.99 -13.72 7.67
N GLY A 123 -6.28 -13.43 6.58
CA GLY A 123 -4.94 -12.86 6.64
C GLY A 123 -4.92 -11.50 7.30
N PHE A 124 -5.94 -10.67 7.05
CA PHE A 124 -6.04 -9.34 7.64
C PHE A 124 -6.40 -9.35 9.13
N VAL A 125 -7.36 -10.20 9.53
CA VAL A 125 -7.84 -10.30 10.91
C VAL A 125 -6.80 -11.00 11.81
N CYS A 126 -5.99 -11.90 11.27
CA CYS A 126 -5.06 -12.70 12.08
C CYS A 126 -4.04 -11.86 12.90
N PRO A 127 -3.29 -10.90 12.32
CA PRO A 127 -2.42 -10.02 13.10
C PRO A 127 -3.16 -9.16 14.13
N ILE A 128 -4.39 -8.72 13.80
CA ILE A 128 -5.25 -7.96 14.71
C ILE A 128 -5.61 -8.81 15.93
N PHE A 129 -6.06 -10.03 15.68
CA PHE A 129 -6.42 -10.97 16.72
C PHE A 129 -5.22 -11.35 17.60
N ILE A 130 -4.06 -11.63 17.02
CA ILE A 130 -2.84 -11.97 17.78
C ILE A 130 -2.43 -10.82 18.69
N TYR A 131 -2.42 -9.59 18.18
CA TYR A 131 -2.08 -8.41 18.99
C TYR A 131 -3.06 -8.21 20.13
N GLU A 132 -4.38 -8.29 19.88
CA GLU A 132 -5.38 -8.09 20.93
C GLU A 132 -5.34 -9.20 21.99
N CYS A 133 -4.99 -10.43 21.61
CA CYS A 133 -4.76 -11.49 22.59
C CYS A 133 -3.55 -11.19 23.49
N LEU A 134 -2.47 -10.67 22.91
CA LEU A 134 -1.26 -10.29 23.67
C LEU A 134 -1.53 -9.04 24.54
N SER A 135 -2.21 -8.03 24.00
CA SER A 135 -2.59 -6.80 24.71
C SER A 135 -3.45 -7.12 25.94
N TYR A 136 -4.39 -8.06 25.78
CA TYR A 136 -5.22 -8.58 26.85
C TYR A 136 -4.40 -9.31 27.92
N LEU A 137 -3.54 -10.25 27.51
CA LEU A 137 -2.75 -11.08 28.43
C LEU A 137 -1.78 -10.26 29.29
N PHE A 138 -1.13 -9.26 28.68
CA PHE A 138 -0.13 -8.42 29.35
C PHE A 138 -0.70 -7.10 29.87
N SER A 139 -2.02 -6.87 29.73
CA SER A 139 -2.72 -5.68 30.19
C SER A 139 -2.12 -4.36 29.69
N PHE A 140 -1.63 -4.33 28.45
CA PHE A 140 -1.13 -3.11 27.80
C PHE A 140 -1.95 -2.81 26.56
N ASN A 141 -2.28 -1.53 26.33
CA ASN A 141 -2.73 -1.00 25.05
C ASN A 141 -3.84 -1.82 24.34
N GLN A 142 -4.86 -2.18 25.09
CA GLN A 142 -6.04 -2.88 24.56
C GLN A 142 -6.79 -1.94 23.60
N TRP A 143 -7.39 -2.49 22.55
CA TRP A 143 -8.17 -1.71 21.58
C TRP A 143 -7.37 -0.68 20.77
N TYR A 144 -6.04 -0.79 20.74
CA TYR A 144 -5.15 0.15 20.06
C TYR A 144 -5.58 0.48 18.64
N ILE A 145 -5.94 -0.53 17.83
CA ILE A 145 -6.35 -0.30 16.44
C ILE A 145 -7.64 0.51 16.38
N PHE A 146 -8.62 0.21 17.24
CA PHE A 146 -9.91 0.88 17.24
C PHE A 146 -9.80 2.33 17.70
N GLU A 147 -8.99 2.59 18.72
CA GLU A 147 -8.70 3.95 19.20
C GLU A 147 -8.01 4.78 18.11
N ASN A 148 -6.94 4.26 17.50
CA ASN A 148 -6.24 4.96 16.41
C ASN A 148 -7.11 5.12 15.16
N LEU A 149 -8.00 4.18 14.84
CA LEU A 149 -8.97 4.34 13.76
C LEU A 149 -9.98 5.44 14.05
N ALA A 150 -10.51 5.50 15.28
CA ALA A 150 -11.40 6.57 15.70
C ALA A 150 -10.70 7.93 15.64
N GLU A 151 -9.45 8.00 16.08
CA GLU A 151 -8.62 9.20 16.00
C GLU A 151 -8.40 9.63 14.54
N LEU A 152 -8.01 8.70 13.67
CA LEU A 152 -7.85 8.92 12.24
C LEU A 152 -9.13 9.50 11.62
N PHE A 153 -10.30 8.92 11.89
CA PHE A 153 -11.58 9.44 11.40
C PHE A 153 -11.99 10.78 12.04
N SER A 154 -11.46 11.12 13.22
CA SER A 154 -11.69 12.42 13.84
C SER A 154 -10.93 13.55 13.13
N TYR A 155 -9.70 13.27 12.67
CA TYR A 155 -8.86 14.20 11.90
C TYR A 155 -9.35 14.46 10.48
N PHE A 156 -10.24 13.60 9.94
CA PHE A 156 -10.88 13.84 8.64
C PHE A 156 -11.70 15.15 8.58
N LYS A 157 -11.93 15.82 9.73
CA LYS A 157 -12.73 17.05 9.79
C LYS A 157 -11.99 18.31 9.35
N MET A 158 -10.65 18.38 9.40
CA MET A 158 -9.91 19.51 8.82
C MET A 158 -8.40 19.19 8.67
N PRO A 159 -7.87 19.01 7.45
CA PRO A 159 -6.42 18.88 7.26
C PRO A 159 -5.75 20.24 7.50
N ILE A 160 -4.68 20.25 8.30
CA ILE A 160 -3.84 21.44 8.50
C ILE A 160 -2.92 21.53 7.28
N LEU A 161 -3.40 22.18 6.22
CA LEU A 161 -2.64 22.29 4.98
C LEU A 161 -1.49 23.29 5.14
N ASN A 162 -0.26 22.79 5.19
CA ASN A 162 0.92 23.64 5.07
C ASN A 162 1.03 24.16 3.62
N MET A 163 1.25 25.47 3.47
CA MET A 163 1.36 26.12 2.16
C MET A 163 2.50 25.54 1.30
N ASP A 164 3.59 25.08 1.93
CA ASP A 164 4.73 24.46 1.25
C ASP A 164 4.40 23.07 0.68
N PHE A 165 3.40 22.40 1.24
CA PHE A 165 3.03 21.02 0.88
C PHE A 165 1.89 20.95 -0.13
N LEU A 166 1.15 22.04 -0.29
CA LEU A 166 -0.02 22.14 -1.17
C LEU A 166 0.30 21.80 -2.65
N PRO A 167 1.40 22.27 -3.26
CA PRO A 167 1.75 21.89 -4.64
C PRO A 167 2.00 20.39 -4.80
N PHE A 168 2.58 19.75 -3.79
CA PHE A 168 2.87 18.32 -3.79
C PHE A 168 1.60 17.48 -3.65
N LEU A 169 0.67 17.89 -2.79
CA LEU A 169 -0.63 17.24 -2.64
C LEU A 169 -1.44 17.34 -3.94
N ILE A 170 -1.43 18.48 -4.62
CA ILE A 170 -2.06 18.64 -5.94
C ILE A 170 -1.41 17.73 -6.99
N ALA A 171 -0.06 17.69 -7.05
CA ALA A 171 0.62 16.85 -8.03
C ALA A 171 0.32 15.35 -7.83
N THR A 172 0.31 14.87 -6.59
CA THR A 172 0.04 13.46 -6.27
C THR A 172 -1.42 13.09 -6.47
N THR A 173 -2.38 13.96 -6.10
CA THR A 173 -3.81 13.74 -6.40
C THR A 173 -4.06 13.67 -7.91
N LEU A 174 -3.48 14.58 -8.70
CA LEU A 174 -3.63 14.56 -10.16
C LEU A 174 -3.07 13.29 -10.79
N LEU A 175 -1.88 12.85 -10.36
CA LEU A 175 -1.29 11.59 -10.83
C LEU A 175 -2.15 10.37 -10.45
N PHE A 176 -2.72 10.37 -9.25
CA PHE A 176 -3.61 9.31 -8.79
C PHE A 176 -4.90 9.26 -9.60
N VAL A 177 -5.56 10.40 -9.82
CA VAL A 177 -6.77 10.52 -10.65
C VAL A 177 -6.47 10.09 -12.09
N PHE A 178 -5.34 10.53 -12.67
CA PHE A 178 -4.93 10.11 -14.00
C PHE A 178 -4.68 8.61 -14.10
N SER A 179 -4.11 8.00 -13.05
CA SER A 179 -3.93 6.55 -12.96
C SER A 179 -5.27 5.80 -12.96
N ILE A 180 -6.25 6.26 -12.18
CA ILE A 180 -7.61 5.66 -12.15
C ILE A 180 -8.30 5.82 -13.50
N ILE A 181 -8.27 7.01 -14.10
CA ILE A 181 -8.89 7.27 -15.41
C ILE A 181 -8.30 6.35 -16.48
N ASN A 182 -6.97 6.18 -16.50
CA ASN A 182 -6.33 5.25 -17.44
C ASN A 182 -6.75 3.79 -17.21
N ILE A 183 -6.95 3.36 -15.95
CA ILE A 183 -7.46 2.00 -15.67
C ILE A 183 -8.89 1.84 -16.19
N MET A 184 -9.74 2.86 -16.02
CA MET A 184 -11.14 2.82 -16.44
C MET A 184 -11.31 2.94 -17.96
N ALA A 185 -10.53 3.81 -18.61
CA ALA A 185 -10.62 4.12 -20.04
C ALA A 185 -10.30 2.92 -20.94
N ASP A 186 -9.44 2.01 -20.51
CA ASP A 186 -9.10 0.80 -21.28
C ASP A 186 -10.16 -0.31 -21.22
N GLY A 187 -11.23 -0.12 -20.44
CA GLY A 187 -12.36 -1.03 -20.36
C GLY A 187 -12.07 -2.39 -19.72
N LEU A 188 -13.13 -3.05 -19.23
CA LEU A 188 -13.07 -4.39 -18.66
C LEU A 188 -12.73 -5.49 -19.69
N GLY A 189 -12.73 -5.18 -21.00
CA GLY A 189 -12.52 -6.14 -22.09
C GLY A 189 -11.07 -6.38 -22.52
N ASN A 190 -10.09 -5.58 -22.09
CA ASN A 190 -8.69 -5.80 -22.49
C ASN A 190 -8.06 -7.00 -21.76
N THR A 191 -7.24 -7.78 -22.47
CA THR A 191 -6.61 -9.01 -21.94
C THR A 191 -5.87 -8.73 -20.62
N VAL A 192 -6.03 -9.62 -19.63
CA VAL A 192 -5.54 -9.43 -18.25
C VAL A 192 -4.02 -9.13 -18.20
N LYS A 193 -3.26 -9.50 -19.24
CA LYS A 193 -1.84 -9.15 -19.42
C LYS A 193 -1.58 -7.63 -19.42
N ASN A 194 -2.47 -6.80 -19.98
CA ASN A 194 -2.26 -5.34 -20.08
C ASN A 194 -2.71 -4.56 -18.83
N LYS A 195 -3.40 -5.20 -17.88
CA LYS A 195 -4.00 -4.54 -16.71
C LYS A 195 -3.12 -4.55 -15.45
N LYS A 196 -2.33 -5.60 -15.27
CA LYS A 196 -1.36 -5.78 -14.16
C LYS A 196 -0.43 -4.58 -13.93
N PRO A 197 0.25 -4.02 -14.97
CA PRO A 197 1.10 -2.84 -14.78
C PRO A 197 0.36 -1.62 -14.25
N LYS A 198 -0.90 -1.46 -14.64
CA LYS A 198 -1.73 -0.32 -14.26
C LYS A 198 -2.19 -0.46 -12.81
N VAL A 199 -2.54 -1.67 -12.38
CA VAL A 199 -2.86 -1.95 -10.98
C VAL A 199 -1.62 -1.80 -10.08
N VAL A 200 -0.47 -2.31 -10.50
CA VAL A 200 0.82 -2.14 -9.79
C VAL A 200 1.17 -0.67 -9.58
N SER A 201 1.14 0.12 -10.66
CA SER A 201 1.44 1.55 -10.58
C SER A 201 0.42 2.31 -9.73
N SER A 202 -0.87 1.97 -9.82
CA SER A 202 -1.90 2.58 -8.96
C SER A 202 -1.73 2.23 -7.48
N GLY A 203 -1.29 1.01 -7.14
CA GLY A 203 -1.01 0.59 -5.77
C GLY A 203 0.14 1.38 -5.15
N ILE A 204 1.25 1.53 -5.89
CA ILE A 204 2.42 2.31 -5.46
C ILE A 204 2.08 3.80 -5.29
N LEU A 205 1.25 4.33 -6.20
CA LEU A 205 0.76 5.72 -6.10
C LEU A 205 -0.20 5.90 -4.93
N SER A 206 -1.05 4.91 -4.64
CA SER A 206 -2.00 4.98 -3.52
C SER A 206 -1.29 4.99 -2.16
N SER A 207 -0.26 4.16 -1.95
CA SER A 207 0.51 4.17 -0.70
C SER A 207 1.26 5.50 -0.52
N SER A 208 1.78 6.04 -1.62
CA SER A 208 2.49 7.33 -1.63
C SER A 208 1.55 8.53 -1.40
N PHE A 209 0.34 8.47 -1.96
CA PHE A 209 -0.70 9.48 -1.79
C PHE A 209 -1.27 9.48 -0.37
N LEU A 210 -1.60 8.31 0.18
CA LEU A 210 -2.09 8.19 1.55
C LEU A 210 -1.12 8.86 2.52
N TYR A 211 0.16 8.58 2.39
CA TYR A 211 1.13 9.23 3.25
C TYR A 211 1.21 10.75 3.07
N SER A 212 1.09 11.24 1.84
CA SER A 212 1.05 12.69 1.62
C SER A 212 -0.09 13.34 2.41
N LEU A 213 -1.25 12.69 2.43
CA LEU A 213 -2.44 13.18 3.13
C LEU A 213 -2.31 13.09 4.66
N PHE A 214 -1.64 12.05 5.17
CA PHE A 214 -1.51 11.82 6.63
C PHE A 214 -0.29 12.48 7.28
N ARG A 215 0.74 12.88 6.52
CA ARG A 215 1.88 13.67 7.05
C ARG A 215 1.43 14.99 7.68
N ASP A 216 0.43 15.65 7.07
CA ASP A 216 -0.08 16.94 7.55
C ASP A 216 -0.98 16.81 8.79
N LEU A 217 -1.37 15.59 9.16
CA LEU A 217 -2.18 15.30 10.35
C LEU A 217 -1.34 15.10 11.62
N GLY A 218 -0.02 15.24 11.54
CA GLY A 218 0.87 15.16 12.71
C GLY A 218 1.10 13.74 13.26
N MET A 219 0.72 12.70 12.49
CA MET A 219 0.99 11.29 12.80
C MET A 219 2.27 10.79 12.11
#